data_AF-A0A2E0GRK9-F1
#
_entry.id   AF-A0A2E0GRK9-F1
#
_cell.length_a   1.000
_cell.length_b   1.000
_cell.length_c   1.000
_cell.angle_alpha   90.00
_cell.angle_beta   90.00
_cell.angle_gamma   90.00
#
_symmetry.space_group_name_H-M   'P 1'
#
loop_
_entity.id
_entity.type
_entity.pdbx_description
1 polymer ?
#
loop_
_entity_poly.entity_id
_entity_poly.type
_entity_poly.pdbx_seq_one_letter_code
_entity_poly.pdbx_strand_id
1 'polypeptide(L)'
;MRKILLVFVFIISNAAFSADDPVTGLEIAPGWELIRMHCGACHSYKLVTSQRADREGWYDMIKWMQQTQNLWEFDPVIESQILDYLSKTYSSRENLRRQPIIDSLMPIE
;
A
#
# COMPACT_ATOMS: atom_id res chain seq x y z
N MET A 1 -28.96 -23.49 -44.56
CA MET A 1 -27.80 -24.13 -43.91
C MET A 1 -27.06 -23.08 -43.10
N ARG A 2 -27.37 -22.97 -41.81
CA ARG A 2 -26.90 -21.90 -40.92
C ARG A 2 -25.58 -22.37 -40.28
N LYS A 3 -24.45 -21.91 -40.83
CA LYS A 3 -23.12 -22.13 -40.26
C LYS A 3 -23.04 -21.38 -38.92
N ILE A 4 -23.27 -22.08 -37.81
CA ILE A 4 -23.04 -21.54 -36.47
C ILE A 4 -21.53 -21.55 -36.27
N LEU A 5 -20.88 -20.41 -36.52
CA LEU A 5 -19.49 -20.19 -36.18
C LEU A 5 -19.44 -20.03 -34.64
N LEU A 6 -19.09 -21.10 -33.93
CA LEU A 6 -18.81 -21.05 -32.49
C LEU A 6 -17.51 -20.24 -32.28
N VAL A 7 -17.66 -18.92 -32.11
CA VAL A 7 -16.57 -18.06 -31.64
C VAL A 7 -16.45 -18.29 -30.14
N PHE A 8 -15.52 -19.16 -29.74
CA PHE A 8 -15.09 -19.31 -28.35
C PHE A 8 -14.30 -18.04 -27.96
N VAL A 9 -15.01 -17.03 -27.45
CA VAL A 9 -14.38 -15.86 -26.82
C VAL A 9 -13.80 -16.33 -25.49
N PHE A 10 -12.50 -16.63 -25.46
CA PHE A 10 -11.74 -16.78 -24.24
C PHE A 10 -11.65 -15.40 -23.58
N ILE A 11 -12.56 -15.12 -22.64
CA ILE A 11 -12.40 -14.02 -21.69
C ILE A 11 -11.29 -14.47 -20.73
N ILE A 12 -10.05 -14.13 -21.06
CA ILE A 12 -8.92 -14.28 -20.14
C ILE A 12 -9.15 -13.22 -19.05
N SER A 13 -9.73 -13.63 -17.92
CA SER A 13 -9.73 -12.82 -16.72
C SER A 13 -8.27 -12.64 -16.29
N ASN A 14 -7.72 -11.44 -16.50
CA ASN A 14 -6.48 -11.00 -15.85
C ASN A 14 -6.76 -10.80 -14.36
N ALA A 15 -6.91 -11.88 -13.61
CA ALA A 15 -6.70 -11.82 -12.17
C ALA A 15 -5.20 -11.58 -11.98
N ALA A 16 -4.82 -10.34 -11.71
CA ALA A 16 -3.47 -10.01 -11.27
C ALA A 16 -3.27 -10.68 -9.91
N PHE A 17 -2.69 -11.88 -9.91
CA PHE A 17 -2.24 -12.53 -8.70
C PHE A 17 -0.97 -11.82 -8.25
N SER A 18 -1.10 -10.96 -7.25
CA SER A 18 0.05 -10.34 -6.62
C SER A 18 0.60 -11.32 -5.59
N ALA A 19 1.87 -11.71 -5.76
CA ALA A 19 2.55 -12.56 -4.80
C ALA A 19 3.21 -11.68 -3.75
N ASP A 20 3.10 -12.02 -2.48
CA ASP A 20 3.88 -11.36 -1.43
C ASP A 20 5.31 -11.91 -1.42
N ASP A 21 6.31 -11.05 -1.24
CA ASP A 21 7.69 -11.47 -1.02
C ASP A 21 7.77 -12.25 0.30
N PRO A 22 8.26 -13.51 0.29
CA PRO A 22 8.16 -14.39 1.46
C PRO A 22 9.03 -13.95 2.65
N VAL A 23 9.97 -13.02 2.44
CA VAL A 23 10.87 -12.52 3.48
C VAL A 23 10.30 -11.27 4.14
N THR A 24 9.71 -10.37 3.35
CA THR A 24 9.29 -9.04 3.79
C THR A 24 7.77 -8.92 3.96
N GLY A 25 6.99 -9.79 3.29
CA GLY A 25 5.54 -9.68 3.19
C GLY A 25 5.07 -8.50 2.36
N LEU A 26 5.96 -7.85 1.60
CA LEU A 26 5.60 -6.80 0.66
C LEU A 26 4.96 -7.43 -0.58
N GLU A 27 3.83 -6.88 -1.01
CA GLU A 27 3.22 -7.23 -2.28
C GLU A 27 4.18 -6.93 -3.45
N ILE A 28 4.50 -7.94 -4.28
CA ILE A 28 5.42 -7.82 -5.42
C ILE A 28 4.71 -7.07 -6.57
N ALA A 29 4.99 -5.78 -6.68
CA ALA A 29 4.48 -4.89 -7.72
C ALA A 29 5.55 -3.85 -8.10
N PRO A 30 5.50 -3.21 -9.28
CA PRO A 30 6.52 -2.23 -9.69
C PRO A 30 6.82 -1.20 -8.60
N GLY A 31 8.10 -1.12 -8.18
CA GLY A 31 8.57 -0.23 -7.12
C GLY A 31 8.72 -0.87 -5.73
N TRP A 32 8.28 -2.12 -5.53
CA TRP A 32 8.37 -2.80 -4.23
C TRP A 32 9.82 -2.95 -3.72
N GLU A 33 10.80 -3.12 -4.61
CA GLU A 33 12.21 -3.24 -4.21
C GLU A 33 12.73 -1.96 -3.54
N LEU A 34 12.19 -0.79 -3.89
CA LEU A 34 12.56 0.47 -3.24
C LEU A 34 12.09 0.50 -1.78
N ILE A 35 10.90 -0.05 -1.51
CA ILE A 35 10.40 -0.19 -0.13
C ILE A 35 11.25 -1.18 0.64
N ARG A 36 11.61 -2.31 0.01
CA ARG A 36 12.54 -3.29 0.57
C ARG A 36 13.94 -2.69 0.83
N MET A 37 14.37 -1.71 0.06
CA MET A 37 15.67 -1.07 0.28
C MET A 37 15.63 -0.06 1.41
N HIS A 38 14.58 0.75 1.48
CA HIS A 38 14.58 1.95 2.33
C HIS A 38 13.73 1.83 3.61
N CYS A 39 12.65 1.05 3.60
CA CYS A 39 11.66 1.06 4.69
C CYS A 39 11.87 -0.04 5.74
N GLY A 40 12.89 -0.90 5.58
CA GLY A 40 13.24 -1.94 6.55
C GLY A 40 14.41 -1.61 7.46
N ALA A 41 15.01 -0.42 7.32
CA ALA A 41 16.22 -0.06 8.06
C ALA A 41 15.97 0.21 9.55
N CYS A 42 14.79 0.73 9.90
CA CYS A 42 14.47 1.18 11.26
C CYS A 42 13.40 0.31 11.96
N HIS A 43 12.54 -0.37 11.20
CA HIS A 43 11.46 -1.19 11.73
C HIS A 43 11.10 -2.33 10.77
N SER A 44 10.26 -3.26 11.23
CA SER A 44 9.75 -4.35 10.39
C SER A 44 8.87 -3.82 9.24
N TYR A 45 8.91 -4.51 8.10
CA TYR A 45 7.98 -4.30 6.98
C TYR A 45 6.52 -4.53 7.37
N LYS A 46 6.24 -5.28 8.44
CA LYS A 46 4.89 -5.46 8.95
C LYS A 46 4.21 -4.12 9.29
N LEU A 47 4.99 -3.14 9.76
CA LEU A 47 4.44 -1.81 10.03
C LEU A 47 4.00 -1.13 8.72
N VAL A 48 4.86 -1.18 7.69
CA VAL A 48 4.57 -0.65 6.35
C VAL A 48 3.32 -1.31 5.76
N THR A 49 3.25 -2.65 5.77
CA THR A 49 2.14 -3.40 5.17
C THR A 49 0.85 -3.31 5.96
N SER A 50 0.88 -2.84 7.21
CA SER A 50 -0.31 -2.56 8.03
C SER A 50 -0.91 -1.17 7.80
N GLN A 51 -0.10 -0.23 7.29
CA GLN A 51 -0.51 1.16 7.13
C GLN A 51 -1.25 1.38 5.81
N ARG A 52 -2.26 2.23 5.82
CA ARG A 52 -3.03 2.64 4.63
C ARG A 52 -3.08 4.16 4.57
N ALA A 53 -2.82 4.71 3.40
CA ALA A 53 -2.93 6.14 3.12
C ALA A 53 -3.10 6.35 1.62
N ASP A 54 -3.66 7.50 1.24
CA ASP A 54 -3.53 8.00 -0.12
C ASP A 54 -2.10 8.53 -0.36
N ARG A 55 -1.84 9.06 -1.55
CA ARG A 55 -0.51 9.53 -1.92
C ARG A 55 -0.01 10.65 -0.99
N GLU A 56 -0.87 11.62 -0.68
CA GLU A 56 -0.53 12.75 0.18
C GLU A 56 -0.23 12.27 1.60
N GLY A 57 -1.06 11.39 2.16
CA GLY A 57 -0.81 10.83 3.48
C GLY A 57 0.48 10.00 3.56
N TRP A 58 0.86 9.28 2.51
CA TRP A 58 2.16 8.61 2.44
C TRP A 58 3.33 9.59 2.33
N TYR A 59 3.17 10.66 1.56
CA TYR A 59 4.17 11.73 1.45
C TYR A 59 4.40 12.40 2.81
N ASP A 60 3.34 12.78 3.50
CA ASP A 60 3.41 13.40 4.82
C ASP A 60 4.09 12.48 5.84
N MET A 61 3.80 11.17 5.78
CA MET A 61 4.43 10.19 6.65
C MET A 61 5.94 10.06 6.39
N ILE A 62 6.36 10.03 5.12
CA ILE A 62 7.78 10.01 4.74
C ILE A 62 8.47 11.29 5.21
N LYS A 63 7.86 12.46 4.98
CA LYS A 63 8.40 13.74 5.43
C LYS A 63 8.49 13.82 6.96
N TRP A 64 7.51 13.29 7.68
CA TRP A 64 7.56 13.18 9.13
C TRP A 64 8.70 12.27 9.59
N MET A 65 8.91 11.11 8.94
CA MET A 65 10.04 10.22 9.24
C MET A 65 11.39 10.88 8.95
N GLN A 66 11.49 11.66 7.87
CA GLN A 66 12.71 12.41 7.54
C GLN A 66 13.01 13.48 8.59
N GLN A 67 11.99 14.24 9.00
CA GLN A 67 12.14 15.32 9.98
C GLN A 67 12.40 14.82 11.41
N THR A 68 11.80 13.69 11.79
CA THR A 68 11.74 13.29 13.22
C THR A 68 12.40 11.96 13.52
N GLN A 69 12.51 11.05 12.54
CA GLN A 69 13.03 9.69 12.72
C GLN A 69 14.36 9.47 11.99
N ASN A 70 14.99 10.54 11.48
CA ASN A 70 16.27 10.49 10.78
C ASN A 70 16.26 9.56 9.54
N LEU A 71 15.10 9.43 8.88
CA LEU A 71 15.05 8.86 7.54
C LEU A 71 15.80 9.80 6.59
N TRP A 72 16.68 9.26 5.76
CA TRP A 72 17.42 10.08 4.81
C TRP A 72 16.49 10.66 3.73
N GLU A 73 16.92 11.77 3.14
CA GLU A 73 16.25 12.33 1.97
C GLU A 73 16.43 11.39 0.77
N PHE A 74 15.33 11.17 0.04
CA PHE A 74 15.36 10.41 -1.20
C PHE A 74 15.62 11.35 -2.38
N ASP A 75 16.20 10.82 -3.46
CA ASP A 75 16.15 11.52 -4.75
C ASP A 75 14.68 11.71 -5.18
N PRO A 76 14.30 12.85 -5.80
CA PRO A 76 12.91 13.11 -6.16
C PRO A 76 12.26 12.04 -7.06
N VAL A 77 13.05 11.40 -7.93
CA VAL A 77 12.54 10.32 -8.80
C VAL A 77 12.26 9.06 -7.97
N ILE A 78 13.14 8.75 -7.02
CA ILE A 78 12.97 7.62 -6.10
C ILE A 78 11.79 7.86 -5.17
N GLU A 79 11.65 9.06 -4.60
CA GLU A 79 10.51 9.43 -3.75
C GLU A 79 9.19 9.27 -4.50
N SER A 80 9.12 9.74 -5.75
CA SER A 80 7.92 9.56 -6.58
C SER A 80 7.58 8.09 -6.81
N GLN A 81 8.57 7.24 -7.09
CA GLN A 81 8.35 5.80 -7.31
C GLN A 81 7.90 5.08 -6.04
N ILE A 82 8.48 5.44 -4.89
CA ILE A 82 8.05 4.97 -3.56
C ILE A 82 6.58 5.34 -3.32
N LEU A 83 6.21 6.60 -3.58
CA LEU A 83 4.85 7.08 -3.41
C LEU A 83 3.87 6.42 -4.39
N ASP A 84 4.26 6.19 -5.64
CA ASP A 84 3.47 5.47 -6.64
C ASP A 84 3.15 4.05 -6.15
N TYR A 85 4.16 3.32 -5.68
CA TYR A 85 3.98 1.97 -5.15
C TYR A 85 3.09 1.97 -3.89
N LEU A 86 3.41 2.80 -2.89
CA LEU A 86 2.70 2.80 -1.61
C LEU A 86 1.23 3.21 -1.77
N SER A 87 0.95 4.25 -2.55
CA SER A 87 -0.42 4.73 -2.74
C SER A 87 -1.26 3.82 -3.63
N LYS A 88 -0.65 3.07 -4.56
CA LYS A 88 -1.36 2.10 -5.39
C LYS A 88 -1.64 0.79 -4.66
N THR A 89 -0.67 0.32 -3.88
CA THR A 89 -0.66 -1.01 -3.27
C THR A 89 -1.27 -1.00 -1.87
N TYR A 90 -0.94 0.03 -1.08
CA TYR A 90 -1.42 0.25 0.28
C TYR A 90 -2.26 1.52 0.39
N SER A 91 -3.19 1.68 -0.56
CA SER A 91 -4.09 2.82 -0.66
C SER A 91 -5.00 2.99 0.56
N SER A 92 -5.52 4.19 0.76
CA SER A 92 -6.61 4.40 1.72
C SER A 92 -7.81 3.52 1.35
N ARG A 93 -8.38 2.87 2.37
CA ARG A 93 -9.67 2.17 2.26
C ARG A 93 -10.74 3.04 2.91
N GLU A 94 -11.99 2.84 2.53
CA GLU A 94 -13.13 3.46 3.20
C GLU A 94 -12.99 3.29 4.73
N ASN A 95 -13.26 4.36 5.47
CA ASN A 95 -12.75 4.61 6.82
C ASN A 95 -13.11 3.49 7.81
N LEU A 96 -12.26 2.46 7.92
CA LEU A 96 -12.40 1.36 8.89
C LEU A 96 -11.91 1.77 10.29
N ARG A 97 -11.65 3.05 10.55
CA ARG A 97 -11.32 3.47 11.92
C ARG A 97 -12.48 3.11 12.82
N ARG A 98 -12.13 2.59 14.01
CA ARG A 98 -13.11 2.36 15.06
C ARG A 98 -13.89 3.66 15.29
N GLN A 99 -15.21 3.57 15.28
CA GLN A 99 -16.06 4.70 15.64
C GLN A 99 -15.74 5.16 17.07
N PRO A 100 -15.86 6.46 17.38
CA PRO A 100 -15.77 6.94 18.76
C PRO A 100 -16.71 6.14 19.67
N ILE A 101 -16.30 5.95 20.93
CA ILE A 101 -17.17 5.36 21.95
C ILE A 101 -18.38 6.30 22.09
N ILE A 102 -19.59 5.75 22.05
CA ILE A 102 -20.81 6.55 22.26
C ILE A 102 -20.85 7.07 23.70
N ASP A 103 -21.41 8.26 23.89
CA ASP A 103 -21.41 8.95 25.20
C ASP A 103 -21.95 8.07 26.34
N SER A 104 -22.94 7.22 26.07
CA SER A 104 -23.54 6.31 27.06
C SER A 104 -22.61 5.19 27.54
N LEU A 105 -21.50 4.95 26.85
CA LEU A 105 -20.47 3.96 27.21
C LEU A 105 -19.18 4.61 27.72
N MET A 106 -19.14 5.95 27.86
CA MET A 106 -18.02 6.60 28.51
C MET A 106 -18.04 6.32 30.02
N PRO A 107 -16.87 6.21 30.68
CA PRO A 107 -16.80 6.12 32.14
C PRO A 107 -17.49 7.31 32.79
N ILE A 108 -18.22 7.05 33.87
CA ILE A 108 -18.82 8.10 34.70
C ILE A 108 -17.68 8.65 35.59
N GLU A 109 -17.35 9.93 35.42
CA GLU A 109 -16.45 10.64 36.33
C GLU A 109 -17.06 10.81 37.72
#